data_AF-A0A538H600-F1
#
_entry.id   AF-A0A538H600-F1
#
_cell.length_a   1.000
_cell.length_b   1.000
_cell.length_c   1.000
_cell.angle_alpha   90.00
_cell.angle_beta   90.00
_cell.angle_gamma   90.00
#
_symmetry.space_group_name_H-M   'P 1'
#
loop_
_entity.id
_entity.type
_entity.pdbx_description
1 polymer ?
#
loop_
_entity_poly.entity_id
_entity_poly.type
_entity_poly.pdbx_seq_one_letter_code
_entity_poly.pdbx_strand_id
1 'polypeptide(L)'
;MQLFHYHLVTSKVREVEARYLGKLGFSLVARHGRIEDEATAFESGHGWEELDRIGFKLRLSELERGAVNVVVQPGQWELPRLDHLGFALDEDDFVATLARAQLRELRVQEHGGRRTFVTTNAGYRLELHPPREWLDDFLAGGTDLKLAELQLRADDPELKAAALGELLEAPYTKDTVAIGETVVRFLPDGPQGRPQLHAELFV
;
A
#
# COMPACT_ATOMS: atom_id res chain seq x y z
N MET A 1 -13.66 3.70 8.34
CA MET A 1 -12.43 3.65 7.51
C MET A 1 -11.20 3.10 8.25
N GLN A 2 -10.38 2.28 7.59
CA GLN A 2 -9.07 1.77 8.09
C GLN A 2 -8.02 1.68 6.96
N LEU A 3 -6.78 2.11 7.23
CA LEU A 3 -5.62 1.83 6.38
C LEU A 3 -5.06 0.45 6.72
N PHE A 4 -5.07 -0.47 5.77
CA PHE A 4 -4.65 -1.85 6.01
C PHE A 4 -3.61 -2.36 5.01
N HIS A 5 -3.36 -1.59 3.96
CA HIS A 5 -2.62 -2.04 2.79
C HIS A 5 -1.75 -0.93 2.20
N TYR A 6 -0.54 -1.27 1.75
CA TYR A 6 0.27 -0.33 0.97
C TYR A 6 1.22 -1.02 0.00
N HIS A 7 1.40 -0.40 -1.17
CA HIS A 7 2.32 -0.88 -2.21
C HIS A 7 3.59 -0.06 -2.25
N LEU A 8 4.72 -0.75 -2.25
CA LEU A 8 6.06 -0.21 -2.37
C LEU A 8 6.70 -0.61 -3.70
N VAL A 9 7.45 0.31 -4.29
CA VAL A 9 8.18 0.12 -5.54
C VAL A 9 9.67 0.31 -5.27
N THR A 10 10.48 -0.69 -5.62
CA THR A 10 11.94 -0.63 -5.45
C THR A 10 12.67 -1.54 -6.44
N SER A 11 13.93 -1.23 -6.75
CA SER A 11 14.85 -2.15 -7.43
C SER A 11 15.40 -3.24 -6.49
N LYS A 12 15.19 -3.11 -5.18
CA LYS A 12 15.71 -3.98 -4.12
C LYS A 12 14.62 -4.87 -3.50
N VAL A 13 13.71 -5.40 -4.33
CA VAL A 13 12.53 -6.16 -3.86
C VAL A 13 12.91 -7.29 -2.89
N ARG A 14 13.95 -8.06 -3.21
CA ARG A 14 14.38 -9.19 -2.35
C ARG A 14 14.87 -8.75 -0.98
N GLU A 15 15.57 -7.63 -0.90
CA GLU A 15 16.10 -7.09 0.36
C GLU A 15 14.95 -6.56 1.24
N VAL A 16 13.97 -5.89 0.63
CA VAL A 16 12.78 -5.40 1.33
C VAL A 16 11.90 -6.56 1.78
N GLU A 17 11.65 -7.55 0.93
CA GLU A 17 10.93 -8.78 1.28
C GLU A 17 11.61 -9.47 2.47
N ALA A 18 12.93 -9.65 2.41
CA ALA A 18 13.70 -10.27 3.50
C ALA A 18 13.61 -9.48 4.81
N ARG A 19 13.51 -8.14 4.79
CA ARG A 19 13.27 -7.33 5.99
C ARG A 19 11.91 -7.67 6.61
N TYR A 20 10.84 -7.72 5.82
CA TYR A 20 9.51 -8.04 6.32
C TYR A 20 9.44 -9.45 6.90
N LEU A 21 9.97 -10.44 6.18
CA LEU A 21 9.98 -11.83 6.61
C LEU A 21 10.89 -12.04 7.84
N GLY A 22 12.13 -11.58 7.78
CA GLY A 22 13.16 -11.94 8.77
C GLY A 22 13.23 -11.04 10.00
N LYS A 23 12.81 -9.76 9.89
CA LYS A 23 12.91 -8.80 11.00
C LYS A 23 11.57 -8.34 11.54
N LEU A 24 10.55 -8.28 10.69
CA LEU A 24 9.23 -7.78 11.07
C LEU A 24 8.20 -8.90 11.27
N GLY A 25 8.60 -10.16 11.04
CA GLY A 25 7.78 -11.35 11.31
C GLY A 25 6.59 -11.54 10.37
N PHE A 26 6.58 -10.86 9.22
CA PHE A 26 5.55 -11.06 8.21
C PHE A 26 5.68 -12.43 7.55
N SER A 27 4.57 -12.92 7.02
CA SER A 27 4.53 -14.12 6.19
C SER A 27 4.45 -13.75 4.72
N LEU A 28 5.06 -14.57 3.86
CA LEU A 28 4.89 -14.47 2.41
C LEU A 28 3.55 -15.09 2.04
N VAL A 29 2.63 -14.27 1.52
CA VAL A 29 1.39 -14.77 0.92
C VAL A 29 1.74 -15.42 -0.40
N ALA A 30 2.25 -14.64 -1.36
CA ALA A 30 2.73 -15.16 -2.63
C ALA A 30 3.64 -14.16 -3.35
N ARG A 31 4.47 -14.70 -4.26
CA ARG A 31 5.16 -13.95 -5.31
C ARG A 31 4.40 -14.13 -6.60
N HIS A 32 3.75 -13.08 -7.07
CA HIS A 32 3.02 -13.08 -8.32
C HIS A 32 3.93 -12.61 -9.46
N GLY A 33 3.86 -13.28 -10.60
CA GLY A 33 4.69 -12.97 -11.75
C GLY A 33 4.31 -13.79 -12.96
N ARG A 34 5.31 -14.09 -13.78
CA ARG A 34 5.14 -14.90 -14.97
C ARG A 34 6.36 -15.76 -15.24
N ILE A 35 6.16 -16.89 -15.92
CA ILE A 35 7.21 -17.63 -16.60
C ILE A 35 6.87 -17.54 -18.07
N GLU A 36 7.82 -17.05 -18.88
CA GLU A 36 7.53 -16.64 -20.26
C GLU A 36 6.33 -15.68 -20.28
N ASP A 37 5.23 -16.03 -20.94
CA ASP A 37 4.01 -15.21 -21.02
C ASP A 37 2.85 -15.73 -20.16
N GLU A 38 3.06 -16.77 -19.36
CA GLU A 38 2.04 -17.34 -18.48
C GLU A 38 2.11 -16.75 -17.07
N ALA A 39 0.98 -16.21 -16.60
CA ALA A 39 0.85 -15.70 -15.24
C ALA A 39 0.88 -16.86 -14.23
N THR A 40 1.70 -16.71 -13.19
CA THR A 40 1.85 -17.71 -12.13
C THR A 40 2.12 -17.04 -10.78
N ALA A 41 1.97 -17.80 -9.70
CA ALA A 41 2.26 -17.36 -8.34
C ALA A 41 2.92 -18.48 -7.53
N PHE A 42 3.83 -18.10 -6.62
CA PHE A 42 4.52 -19.03 -5.72
C PHE A 42 4.37 -18.56 -4.29
N GLU A 43 3.81 -19.42 -3.43
CA GLU A 43 3.70 -19.19 -1.99
C GLU A 43 5.05 -19.39 -1.28
N SER A 44 5.03 -19.33 0.06
CA SER A 44 6.18 -19.70 0.89
C SER A 44 6.69 -21.11 0.57
N GLY A 45 8.00 -21.33 0.72
CA GLY A 45 8.66 -22.61 0.44
C GLY A 45 9.53 -22.61 -0.83
N HIS A 46 9.32 -21.67 -1.75
CA HIS A 46 10.18 -21.50 -2.93
C HIS A 46 11.23 -20.42 -2.70
N GLY A 47 12.50 -20.76 -2.90
CA GLY A 47 13.62 -19.82 -2.79
C GLY A 47 13.80 -18.96 -4.04
N TRP A 48 14.38 -17.77 -3.90
CA TRP A 48 14.66 -16.90 -5.05
C TRP A 48 15.56 -17.55 -6.10
N GLU A 49 16.55 -18.34 -5.68
CA GLU A 49 17.44 -19.07 -6.59
C GLU A 49 16.69 -20.12 -7.43
N GLU A 50 15.68 -20.77 -6.85
CA GLU A 50 14.82 -21.71 -7.57
C GLU A 50 13.99 -20.98 -8.62
N LEU A 51 13.36 -19.87 -8.24
CA LEU A 51 12.55 -19.05 -9.14
C LEU A 51 13.39 -18.48 -10.30
N ASP A 52 14.63 -18.07 -10.03
CA ASP A 52 15.55 -17.59 -11.07
C ASP A 52 15.87 -18.69 -12.09
N ARG A 53 16.10 -19.93 -11.64
CA ARG A 53 16.41 -21.06 -12.51
C ARG A 53 15.27 -21.40 -13.47
N ILE A 54 14.02 -21.25 -13.03
CA ILE A 54 12.84 -21.52 -13.87
C ILE A 54 12.42 -20.30 -14.70
N GLY A 55 13.23 -19.23 -14.73
CA GLY A 55 12.97 -18.05 -15.55
C GLY A 55 11.83 -17.16 -15.05
N PHE A 56 11.41 -17.32 -13.79
CA PHE A 56 10.33 -16.53 -13.21
C PHE A 56 10.67 -15.03 -13.22
N LYS A 57 9.73 -14.22 -13.70
CA LYS A 57 9.78 -12.76 -13.70
C LYS A 57 8.75 -12.24 -12.71
N LEU A 58 9.25 -11.72 -11.60
CA LEU A 58 8.40 -11.13 -10.56
C LEU A 58 7.62 -9.94 -11.09
N ARG A 59 6.34 -9.87 -10.73
CA ARG A 59 5.50 -8.69 -10.83
C ARG A 59 5.33 -8.02 -9.47
N LEU A 60 5.07 -8.78 -8.42
CA LEU A 60 4.98 -8.29 -7.05
C LEU A 60 5.13 -9.45 -6.05
N SER A 61 5.61 -9.13 -4.85
CA SER A 61 5.55 -9.99 -3.66
C SER A 61 4.54 -9.43 -2.68
N GLU A 62 3.63 -10.28 -2.21
CA GLU A 62 2.59 -9.95 -1.23
C GLU A 62 2.94 -10.56 0.12
N LEU A 63 2.88 -9.73 1.16
CA LEU A 63 3.31 -10.04 2.52
C LEU A 63 2.20 -9.64 3.49
N GLU A 64 2.01 -10.44 4.53
CA GLU A 64 0.94 -10.19 5.51
C GLU A 64 1.39 -10.47 6.93
N ARG A 65 0.86 -9.67 7.87
CA ARG A 65 0.86 -9.97 9.29
C ARG A 65 -0.29 -9.24 10.00
N GLY A 66 -1.09 -9.97 10.77
CA GLY A 66 -2.26 -9.40 11.45
C GLY A 66 -3.18 -8.69 10.44
N ALA A 67 -3.56 -7.46 10.72
CA ALA A 67 -4.38 -6.64 9.82
C ALA A 67 -3.56 -5.75 8.87
N VAL A 68 -2.34 -6.16 8.49
CA VAL A 68 -1.47 -5.39 7.60
C VAL A 68 -1.01 -6.24 6.40
N ASN A 69 -1.34 -5.75 5.21
CA ASN A 69 -0.86 -6.26 3.94
C ASN A 69 0.16 -5.29 3.34
N VAL A 70 1.28 -5.83 2.86
CA VAL A 70 2.34 -5.06 2.21
C VAL A 70 2.68 -5.73 0.91
N VAL A 71 2.64 -4.95 -0.16
CA VAL A 71 3.09 -5.42 -1.46
C VAL A 71 4.36 -4.70 -1.87
N VAL A 72 5.34 -5.47 -2.35
CA VAL A 72 6.60 -4.93 -2.89
C VAL A 72 6.72 -5.34 -4.35
N GLN A 73 6.88 -4.37 -5.24
CA GLN A 73 6.99 -4.60 -6.67
C GLN A 73 8.29 -4.04 -7.26
N PRO A 74 8.82 -4.64 -8.36
CA PRO A 74 10.00 -4.13 -9.03
C PRO A 74 9.82 -2.70 -9.54
N GLY A 75 10.87 -1.90 -9.44
CA GLY A 75 10.97 -0.62 -10.10
C GLY A 75 12.40 -0.09 -10.11
N GLN A 76 12.53 1.21 -10.36
CA GLN A 76 13.84 1.82 -10.66
C GLN A 76 14.56 2.41 -9.44
N TRP A 77 13.88 2.58 -8.30
CA TRP A 77 14.44 3.28 -7.14
C TRP A 77 15.03 2.29 -6.14
N GLU A 78 16.23 2.59 -5.64
CA GLU A 78 16.86 1.77 -4.61
C GLU A 78 16.04 1.75 -3.31
N LEU A 79 15.68 2.93 -2.79
CA LEU A 79 14.84 3.04 -1.61
C LEU A 79 13.36 2.90 -1.97
N PRO A 80 12.55 2.18 -1.17
CA PRO A 80 11.16 1.91 -1.49
C PRO A 80 10.33 3.18 -1.59
N ARG A 81 9.55 3.31 -2.67
CA ARG A 81 8.61 4.42 -2.86
C ARG A 81 7.17 3.93 -2.89
N LEU A 82 6.27 4.71 -2.32
CA LEU A 82 4.85 4.44 -2.30
C LEU A 82 4.28 4.47 -3.73
N ASP A 83 3.54 3.43 -4.10
CA ASP A 83 2.65 3.44 -5.26
C ASP A 83 1.24 3.88 -4.85
N HIS A 84 0.68 3.20 -3.86
CA HIS A 84 -0.65 3.49 -3.35
C HIS A 84 -0.86 2.97 -1.93
N LEU A 85 -1.90 3.54 -1.29
CA LEU A 85 -2.41 3.16 0.03
C LEU A 85 -3.81 2.53 -0.15
N GLY A 86 -4.08 1.43 0.54
CA GLY A 86 -5.35 0.71 0.47
C GLY A 86 -6.19 0.88 1.73
N PHE A 87 -7.46 1.23 1.52
CA PHE A 87 -8.40 1.58 2.59
C PHE A 87 -9.63 0.68 2.56
N ALA A 88 -9.98 0.17 3.74
CA ALA A 88 -11.25 -0.46 4.01
C ALA A 88 -12.24 0.65 4.40
N LEU A 89 -13.29 0.82 3.61
CA LEU A 89 -14.32 1.82 3.82
C LEU A 89 -15.67 1.14 4.04
N ASP A 90 -16.54 1.79 4.82
CA ASP A 90 -17.96 1.44 4.77
C ASP A 90 -18.58 1.95 3.45
N GLU A 91 -19.84 1.59 3.20
CA GLU A 91 -20.51 1.93 1.96
C GLU A 91 -20.66 3.44 1.77
N ASP A 92 -20.97 4.18 2.84
CA ASP A 92 -21.15 5.63 2.82
C ASP A 92 -19.82 6.35 2.56
N ASP A 93 -18.76 5.98 3.29
CA ASP A 93 -17.40 6.49 3.13
C ASP A 93 -16.89 6.23 1.70
N PHE A 94 -17.17 5.05 1.15
CA PHE A 94 -16.76 4.67 -0.20
C PHE A 94 -17.42 5.56 -1.25
N VAL A 95 -18.75 5.71 -1.20
CA VAL A 95 -19.50 6.56 -2.14
C VAL A 95 -19.08 8.03 -2.00
N ALA A 96 -18.97 8.53 -0.77
CA ALA A 96 -18.58 9.91 -0.50
C ALA A 96 -17.16 10.22 -1.01
N THR A 97 -16.21 9.30 -0.80
CA THR A 97 -14.83 9.45 -1.29
C THR A 97 -14.78 9.49 -2.82
N LEU A 98 -15.56 8.65 -3.52
CA LEU A 98 -15.63 8.69 -4.97
C LEU A 98 -16.28 9.99 -5.48
N ALA A 99 -17.31 10.49 -4.82
CA ALA A 99 -17.92 11.78 -5.15
C ALA A 99 -16.90 12.93 -4.99
N ARG A 100 -16.12 12.96 -3.90
CA ARG A 100 -15.02 13.92 -3.72
C ARG A 100 -13.97 13.81 -4.80
N ALA A 101 -13.59 12.58 -5.20
CA ALA A 101 -12.66 12.36 -6.30
C ALA A 101 -13.17 12.97 -7.62
N GLN A 102 -14.44 12.75 -7.94
CA GLN A 102 -15.09 13.28 -9.15
C GLN A 102 -15.19 14.81 -9.14
N LEU A 103 -15.59 15.40 -8.02
CA LEU A 103 -15.66 16.87 -7.85
C LEU A 103 -14.30 17.55 -8.05
N ARG A 104 -13.22 16.83 -7.75
CA ARG A 104 -11.83 17.28 -7.92
C ARG A 104 -11.22 16.87 -9.25
N GLU A 105 -12.02 16.31 -10.16
CA GLU A 105 -11.60 15.82 -11.47
C GLU A 105 -10.43 14.83 -11.41
N LEU A 106 -10.33 14.07 -10.32
CA LEU A 106 -9.30 13.05 -10.15
C LEU A 106 -9.61 11.85 -11.02
N ARG A 107 -8.56 11.20 -11.53
CA ARG A 107 -8.71 9.97 -12.32
C ARG A 107 -9.15 8.82 -11.42
N VAL A 108 -10.36 8.33 -11.66
CA VAL A 108 -10.94 7.14 -11.02
C VAL A 108 -10.86 5.94 -11.95
N GLN A 109 -10.46 4.77 -11.44
CA GLN A 109 -10.35 3.53 -12.20
C GLN A 109 -10.93 2.37 -11.40
N GLU A 110 -12.05 1.82 -11.86
CA GLU A 110 -12.64 0.62 -11.28
C GLU A 110 -11.91 -0.64 -11.76
N HIS A 111 -11.69 -1.59 -10.85
CA HIS A 111 -11.04 -2.84 -11.17
C HIS A 111 -11.94 -4.03 -10.85
N GLY A 112 -12.65 -4.52 -11.87
CA GLY A 112 -13.44 -5.77 -11.82
C GLY A 112 -14.52 -5.81 -10.75
N GLY A 113 -15.08 -4.65 -10.36
CA GLY A 113 -16.03 -4.54 -9.24
C GLY A 113 -15.44 -4.92 -7.88
N ARG A 114 -14.09 -5.03 -7.78
CA ARG A 114 -13.39 -5.47 -6.57
C ARG A 114 -12.87 -4.31 -5.72
N ARG A 115 -12.39 -3.28 -6.38
CA ARG A 115 -11.74 -2.12 -5.76
C ARG A 115 -11.67 -0.98 -6.76
N THR A 116 -11.50 0.23 -6.25
CA THR A 116 -11.42 1.43 -7.09
C THR A 116 -10.14 2.19 -6.78
N PHE A 117 -9.39 2.57 -7.81
CA PHE A 117 -8.21 3.39 -7.67
C PHE A 117 -8.52 4.86 -7.95
N VAL A 118 -8.03 5.75 -7.09
CA VAL A 118 -8.07 7.20 -7.29
C VAL A 118 -6.65 7.75 -7.34
N THR A 119 -6.29 8.43 -8.44
CA THR A 119 -5.00 9.15 -8.52
C THR A 119 -5.09 10.50 -7.83
N THR A 120 -4.25 10.74 -6.82
CA THR A 120 -4.34 11.94 -5.95
C THR A 120 -3.74 13.21 -6.55
N ASN A 121 -3.04 13.12 -7.70
CA ASN A 121 -2.13 14.14 -8.22
C ASN A 121 -0.98 14.56 -7.27
N ALA A 122 -0.87 13.95 -6.09
CA ALA A 122 0.22 14.12 -5.14
C ALA A 122 1.30 13.03 -5.28
N GLY A 123 1.33 12.31 -6.40
CA GLY A 123 2.37 11.32 -6.70
C GLY A 123 2.13 9.92 -6.13
N TYR A 124 0.98 9.65 -5.52
CA TYR A 124 0.52 8.30 -5.13
C TYR A 124 -0.97 8.13 -5.41
N ARG A 125 -1.49 6.90 -5.28
CA ARG A 125 -2.92 6.60 -5.49
C ARG A 125 -3.57 6.11 -4.19
N LEU A 126 -4.89 6.16 -4.13
CA LEU A 126 -5.67 5.42 -3.14
C LEU A 126 -6.30 4.20 -3.81
N GLU A 127 -6.26 3.06 -3.14
CA GLU A 127 -7.02 1.86 -3.46
C GLU A 127 -8.17 1.75 -2.45
N LEU A 128 -9.40 1.88 -2.92
CA LEU A 128 -10.59 1.93 -2.08
C LEU A 128 -11.32 0.59 -2.16
N HIS A 129 -11.55 -0.03 -1.00
CA HIS A 129 -12.34 -1.25 -0.86
C HIS A 129 -13.67 -0.92 -0.17
N PRO A 130 -14.83 -1.20 -0.80
CA PRO A 130 -16.11 -1.19 -0.10
C PRO A 130 -16.19 -2.40 0.86
N PRO A 131 -17.23 -2.50 1.71
CA PRO A 131 -17.42 -3.63 2.63
C PRO A 131 -17.38 -4.99 1.92
N ARG A 132 -16.63 -5.94 2.50
CA ARG A 132 -16.47 -7.30 2.00
C ARG A 132 -16.17 -8.27 3.14
N GLU A 133 -16.79 -9.44 3.12
CA GLU A 133 -16.61 -10.46 4.16
C GLU A 133 -15.14 -10.82 4.42
N TRP A 134 -14.35 -11.08 3.37
CA TRP A 134 -12.92 -11.41 3.54
C TRP A 134 -12.11 -10.29 4.18
N LEU A 135 -12.54 -9.04 4.00
CA LEU A 135 -11.84 -7.88 4.56
C LEU A 135 -12.13 -7.78 6.05
N ASP A 136 -13.36 -8.03 6.48
CA ASP A 136 -13.71 -8.06 7.91
C ASP A 136 -12.91 -9.14 8.66
N ASP A 137 -12.81 -10.34 8.08
CA ASP A 137 -12.01 -11.43 8.64
C ASP A 137 -10.51 -11.07 8.72
N PHE A 138 -9.97 -10.45 7.67
CA PHE A 138 -8.59 -9.98 7.65
C PHE A 138 -8.33 -8.90 8.71
N LEU A 139 -9.24 -7.92 8.84
CA LEU A 139 -9.09 -6.82 9.80
C LEU A 139 -9.24 -7.28 11.26
N ALA A 140 -9.95 -8.40 11.51
CA ALA A 140 -9.99 -9.04 12.83
C ALA A 140 -8.61 -9.53 13.29
N GLY A 141 -7.68 -9.79 12.36
CA GLY A 141 -6.27 -10.07 12.63
C GLY A 141 -5.51 -8.91 13.30
N GLY A 142 -6.13 -7.73 13.45
CA GLY A 142 -5.57 -6.59 14.16
C GLY A 142 -5.34 -6.82 15.66
N THR A 143 -5.74 -7.97 16.21
CA THR A 143 -5.35 -8.39 17.56
C THR A 143 -3.89 -8.88 17.62
N ASP A 144 -3.32 -9.32 16.49
CA ASP A 144 -1.93 -9.79 16.40
C ASP A 144 -0.96 -8.67 16.00
N LEU A 145 -1.37 -7.84 15.04
CA LEU A 145 -0.57 -6.69 14.58
C LEU A 145 -1.43 -5.69 13.80
N LYS A 146 -1.23 -4.39 14.07
CA LYS A 146 -1.80 -3.27 13.31
C LYS A 146 -0.70 -2.28 12.91
N LEU A 147 -0.98 -1.49 11.88
CA LEU A 147 -0.17 -0.33 11.52
C LEU A 147 -0.62 0.88 12.35
N ALA A 148 0.24 1.37 13.24
CA ALA A 148 -0.02 2.58 14.02
C ALA A 148 0.45 3.84 13.27
N GLU A 149 1.61 3.79 12.62
CA GLU A 149 2.13 4.94 11.86
C GLU A 149 2.89 4.52 10.60
N LEU A 150 2.63 5.21 9.49
CA LEU A 150 3.41 5.11 8.26
C LEU A 150 4.09 6.44 7.97
N GLN A 151 5.43 6.43 7.93
CA GLN A 151 6.23 7.63 7.68
C GLN A 151 6.81 7.62 6.26
N LEU A 152 6.53 8.68 5.51
CA LEU A 152 6.87 8.82 4.10
C LEU A 152 7.60 10.14 3.87
N ARG A 153 8.83 10.12 3.36
CA ARG A 153 9.52 11.34 2.92
C ARG A 153 8.92 11.84 1.61
N ALA A 154 8.58 13.12 1.56
CA ALA A 154 8.00 13.79 0.40
C ALA A 154 8.73 15.11 0.09
N ASP A 155 8.68 15.50 -1.18
CA ASP A 155 9.09 16.82 -1.67
C ASP A 155 8.21 17.95 -1.12
N ASP A 156 6.91 17.68 -1.00
CA ASP A 156 5.91 18.61 -0.49
C ASP A 156 4.95 17.89 0.49
N PRO A 157 5.31 17.80 1.80
CA PRO A 157 4.50 17.12 2.80
C PRO A 157 3.08 17.68 2.93
N GLU A 158 2.89 18.99 2.76
CA GLU A 158 1.61 19.66 2.89
C GLU A 158 0.67 19.27 1.76
N LEU A 159 1.15 19.30 0.52
CA LEU A 159 0.38 18.80 -0.62
C LEU A 159 0.02 17.32 -0.45
N LYS A 160 0.95 16.48 0.03
CA LYS A 160 0.65 15.04 0.22
C LYS A 160 -0.42 14.83 1.29
N ALA A 161 -0.30 15.51 2.43
CA ALA A 161 -1.24 15.39 3.55
C ALA A 161 -2.63 15.90 3.15
N ALA A 162 -2.71 17.09 2.53
CA ALA A 162 -3.95 17.67 2.05
C ALA A 162 -4.64 16.76 1.02
N ALA A 163 -3.89 16.22 0.05
CA ALA A 163 -4.47 15.33 -0.95
C ALA A 163 -5.10 14.06 -0.36
N LEU A 164 -4.52 13.49 0.70
CA LEU A 164 -5.08 12.32 1.39
C LEU A 164 -6.26 12.72 2.30
N GLY A 165 -6.04 13.69 3.18
CA GLY A 165 -7.01 14.13 4.18
C GLY A 165 -8.28 14.66 3.54
N GLU A 166 -8.16 15.50 2.52
CA GLU A 166 -9.32 16.07 1.85
C GLU A 166 -10.08 15.05 1.01
N LEU A 167 -9.40 14.07 0.41
CA LEU A 167 -10.05 13.03 -0.39
C LEU A 167 -10.81 12.04 0.51
N LEU A 168 -10.25 11.69 1.66
CA LEU A 168 -10.87 10.78 2.63
C LEU A 168 -11.77 11.48 3.65
N GLU A 169 -11.83 12.81 3.63
CA GLU A 169 -12.47 13.61 4.69
C GLU A 169 -11.91 13.27 6.10
N ALA A 170 -10.62 12.96 6.15
CA ALA A 170 -9.94 12.58 7.38
C ALA A 170 -9.27 13.80 8.03
N PRO A 171 -9.20 13.89 9.38
CA PRO A 171 -8.46 14.96 10.04
C PRO A 171 -6.98 14.98 9.63
N TYR A 172 -6.49 16.16 9.23
CA TYR A 172 -5.09 16.32 8.80
C TYR A 172 -4.46 17.63 9.28
N THR A 173 -3.14 17.63 9.38
CA THR A 173 -2.29 18.82 9.55
C THR A 173 -1.48 19.04 8.27
N LYS A 174 -0.55 19.99 8.29
CA LYS A 174 0.42 20.22 7.21
C LYS A 174 1.26 18.99 6.83
N ASP A 175 1.30 17.94 7.64
CA ASP A 175 2.22 16.81 7.45
C ASP A 175 1.69 15.49 8.00
N THR A 176 0.49 15.45 8.58
CA THR A 176 -0.09 14.22 9.12
C THR A 176 -1.54 14.06 8.72
N VAL A 177 -1.99 12.83 8.57
CA VAL A 177 -3.40 12.47 8.37
C VAL A 177 -3.76 11.34 9.31
N ALA A 178 -4.83 11.50 10.08
CA ALA A 178 -5.33 10.49 11.02
C ALA A 178 -6.44 9.65 10.35
N ILE A 179 -6.18 8.35 10.18
CA ILE A 179 -7.07 7.38 9.54
C ILE A 179 -7.47 6.33 10.58
N GLY A 180 -8.60 6.54 11.26
CA GLY A 180 -8.98 5.71 12.40
C GLY A 180 -7.90 5.76 13.49
N GLU A 181 -7.29 4.61 13.81
CA GLU A 181 -6.19 4.49 14.78
C GLU A 181 -4.79 4.69 14.16
N THR A 182 -4.70 4.80 12.83
CA THR A 182 -3.42 4.89 12.10
C THR A 182 -3.09 6.33 11.72
N VAL A 183 -1.82 6.72 11.81
CA VAL A 183 -1.33 8.02 11.31
C VAL A 183 -0.49 7.82 10.06
N VAL A 184 -0.77 8.57 9.00
CA VAL A 184 0.16 8.72 7.87
C VAL A 184 0.89 10.05 8.03
N ARG A 185 2.22 10.00 8.16
CA ARG A 185 3.08 11.17 8.33
C ARG A 185 3.95 11.38 7.09
N PHE A 186 3.83 12.56 6.49
CA PHE A 186 4.71 13.01 5.43
C PHE A 186 5.86 13.83 6.01
N LEU A 187 7.09 13.37 5.81
CA LEU A 187 8.31 14.02 6.28
C LEU A 187 8.94 14.83 5.14
N PRO A 188 9.65 15.93 5.42
CA PRO A 188 10.37 16.67 4.40
C PRO A 188 11.57 15.89 3.85
N ASP A 189 12.27 16.50 2.90
CA ASP A 189 13.49 15.98 2.26
C ASP A 189 13.26 14.65 1.53
N GLY A 190 12.06 14.48 0.98
CA GLY A 190 11.74 13.37 0.09
C GLY A 190 11.95 13.68 -1.37
N PRO A 191 11.88 12.63 -2.22
CA PRO A 191 12.02 12.81 -3.65
C PRO A 191 10.77 13.46 -4.26
N GLN A 192 10.96 14.06 -5.45
CA GLN A 192 9.85 14.55 -6.24
C GLN A 192 8.88 13.42 -6.64
N GLY A 193 7.59 13.69 -6.55
CA GLY A 193 6.54 12.78 -6.99
C GLY A 193 6.15 11.75 -5.92
N ARG A 194 6.54 10.48 -6.12
CA ARG A 194 6.17 9.36 -5.22
C ARG A 194 6.89 9.48 -3.88
N PRO A 195 6.18 9.55 -2.74
CA PRO A 195 6.80 9.56 -1.43
C PRO A 195 7.67 8.32 -1.20
N GLN A 196 8.76 8.47 -0.48
CA GLN A 196 9.68 7.38 -0.14
C GLN A 196 9.39 6.86 1.26
N LEU A 197 9.35 5.55 1.44
CA LEU A 197 9.23 4.93 2.76
C LEU A 197 10.38 5.37 3.66
N HIS A 198 10.06 5.89 4.84
CA HIS A 198 11.03 6.20 5.89
C HIS A 198 10.99 5.16 7.01
N ALA A 199 9.80 4.91 7.55
CA ALA A 199 9.60 4.01 8.67
C ALA A 199 8.13 3.59 8.78
N GLU A 200 7.91 2.50 9.50
CA GLU A 200 6.61 1.98 9.88
C GLU A 200 6.64 1.68 11.38
N LEU A 201 5.55 2.01 12.07
CA LEU A 201 5.31 1.62 13.44
C LEU A 201 4.14 0.63 13.46
N PHE A 202 4.41 -0.56 13.99
CA PHE A 202 3.40 -1.59 14.20
C PHE A 202 3.15 -1.77 15.69
N VAL A 203 1.90 -2.07 16.07
CA VAL A 203 1.46 -2.30 17.45
C VAL A 203 0.61 -3.56 17.58
#